data_AF-A0A7Z8SEY5-F1
#
_entry.id   AF-A0A7Z8SEY5-F1
#
_cell.length_a   1.000
_cell.length_b   1.000
_cell.length_c   1.000
_cell.angle_alpha   90.00
_cell.angle_beta   90.00
_cell.angle_gamma   90.00
#
_symmetry.space_group_name_H-M   'P 1'
#
loop_
_entity.id
_entity.type
_entity.pdbx_description
1 polymer ?
#
loop_
_entity_poly.entity_id
_entity_poly.type
_entity_poly.pdbx_seq_one_letter_code
_entity_poly.pdbx_strand_id
1 'polypeptide(L)' 'MLEVITAFFLLIFNSIVYLFSSGETKQIAKDHIKKIVNSPDGIIILIVAAALLIGGIYLYFYGFGL' A
#
# COMPACT_ATOMS: atom_id res chain seq x y z
N MET A 1 11.03 -10.94 -7.42
CA MET A 1 9.57 -11.01 -7.71
C MET A 1 8.74 -11.34 -6.47
N LEU A 2 8.97 -12.47 -5.79
CA LEU A 2 8.23 -12.81 -4.56
C LEU A 2 8.40 -11.75 -3.45
N GLU A 3 9.61 -11.23 -3.26
CA GLU A 3 9.91 -10.18 -2.28
C GLU A 3 9.11 -8.89 -2.51
N VAL A 4 8.98 -8.45 -3.76
CA VAL A 4 8.19 -7.27 -4.14
C VAL A 4 6.71 -7.48 -3.84
N ILE A 5 6.18 -8.68 -4.14
CA ILE A 5 4.79 -9.04 -3.84
C ILE A 5 4.55 -9.03 -2.32
N THR A 6 5.44 -9.65 -1.55
CA THR A 6 5.36 -9.64 -0.08
C THR A 6 5.43 -8.22 0.48
N ALA A 7 6.36 -7.40 -0.02
CA ALA A 7 6.50 -6.01 0.40
C ALA A 7 5.26 -5.17 0.07
N PHE A 8 4.59 -5.43 -1.06
CA PHE A 8 3.31 -4.81 -1.41
C PHE A 8 2.19 -5.17 -0.43
N PHE A 9 2.02 -6.45 -0.09
CA PHE A 9 1.03 -6.85 0.92
C PHE A 9 1.34 -6.29 2.32
N LEU A 10 2.62 -6.25 2.70
CA LEU A 10 3.05 -5.62 3.95
C LEU A 10 2.77 -4.12 3.95
N LEU A 11 2.93 -3.43 2.81
CA LEU A 11 2.59 -2.01 2.69
C LEU A 11 1.09 -1.80 2.95
N ILE A 12 0.23 -2.63 2.36
CA ILE A 12 -1.23 -2.57 2.60
C ILE A 12 -1.53 -2.83 4.07
N PHE A 13 -1.00 -3.90 4.64
CA PHE A 13 -1.25 -4.27 6.04
C PHE A 13 -0.82 -3.17 7.01
N ASN A 14 0.42 -2.68 6.90
CA ASN A 14 0.90 -1.61 7.77
C ASN A 14 0.14 -0.30 7.54
N SER A 15 -0.34 -0.03 6.33
CA SER A 15 -1.21 1.14 6.06
C SER A 15 -2.56 1.03 6.78
N ILE A 16 -3.20 -0.15 6.76
CA ILE A 16 -4.44 -0.40 7.52
C ILE A 16 -4.17 -0.22 9.02
N VAL A 17 -3.12 -0.85 9.56
CA VAL A 17 -2.75 -0.70 10.97
C VAL A 17 -2.48 0.76 11.33
N TYR A 18 -1.77 1.50 10.48
CA TYR A 18 -1.48 2.92 10.69
C TYR A 18 -2.74 3.79 10.76
N LEU A 19 -3.74 3.49 9.91
CA LEU A 19 -5.00 4.22 9.84
C LEU A 19 -5.91 3.95 11.05
N PHE A 20 -5.97 2.69 11.50
CA PHE A 20 -6.93 2.26 12.52
C PHE A 20 -6.34 2.07 13.93
N SER A 21 -5.03 2.26 14.10
CA SER A 21 -4.34 2.15 15.39
C SER A 21 -3.94 3.50 15.98
N SER A 22 -3.49 3.50 17.23
CA SER A 22 -3.02 4.66 17.99
C SER A 22 -1.75 4.33 18.81
N GLY A 23 -1.15 5.35 19.41
CA GLY A 23 0.02 5.19 20.28
C GLY A 23 1.22 4.54 19.59
N GLU A 24 1.84 3.58 20.27
CA GLU A 24 3.04 2.88 19.85
C GLU A 24 2.84 2.06 18.57
N THR A 25 1.72 1.33 18.47
CA THR A 25 1.40 0.49 17.31
C THR A 25 1.29 1.31 16.02
N LYS A 26 0.76 2.54 16.10
CA LYS A 26 0.71 3.45 14.95
C LYS A 26 2.12 3.89 14.52
N GLN A 27 3.03 4.15 15.46
CA GLN A 27 4.40 4.55 15.13
C GLN A 27 5.17 3.41 14.48
N ILE A 28 5.04 2.19 15.02
CA ILE A 28 5.66 0.98 14.44
C ILE A 28 5.18 0.78 12.99
N ALA A 29 3.87 0.87 12.75
CA ALA A 29 3.32 0.74 11.41
C ALA A 29 3.86 1.82 10.45
N LYS A 30 3.97 3.07 10.90
CA LYS A 30 4.56 4.17 10.12
C LYS A 30 6.00 3.88 9.72
N ASP A 31 6.81 3.37 10.64
CA ASP A 31 8.21 3.07 10.39
C ASP A 31 8.37 1.90 9.40
N HIS A 32 7.51 0.89 9.50
CA HIS A 32 7.47 -0.19 8.51
C HIS A 32 7.09 0.31 7.11
N ILE A 33 6.07 1.17 6.99
CA ILE A 33 5.71 1.81 5.71
C ILE A 33 6.92 2.56 5.15
N LYS A 34 7.58 3.38 5.98
CA LYS A 34 8.76 4.16 5.57
C LYS A 34 9.90 3.28 5.08
N LYS A 35 10.17 2.14 5.74
CA LYS A 35 11.19 1.17 5.31
C LYS A 35 10.87 0.57 3.95
N ILE A 36 9.60 0.19 3.72
CA ILE A 36 9.17 -0.40 2.45
C ILE A 36 9.28 0.63 1.32
N VAL A 37 8.80 1.85 1.53
CA VAL A 37 8.83 2.93 0.52
C VAL A 37 10.26 3.35 0.17
N ASN A 38 11.17 3.36 1.13
CA ASN A 38 12.58 3.72 0.91
C ASN A 38 13.46 2.55 0.44
N SER A 39 12.88 1.37 0.23
CA SER A 39 13.61 0.22 -0.31
C SER A 39 13.90 0.41 -1.81
N PRO A 40 14.85 -0.35 -2.39
CA PRO A 40 15.14 -0.29 -3.83
C PRO A 40 13.90 -0.50 -4.71
N ASP A 41 12.98 -1.36 -4.27
CA ASP A 41 11.74 -1.68 -4.99
C ASP A 41 10.57 -0.75 -4.62
N GLY A 42 10.77 0.19 -3.69
CA GLY A 42 9.71 1.03 -3.14
C GLY A 42 8.96 1.85 -4.18
N ILE A 43 9.67 2.37 -5.20
CA ILE A 43 9.06 3.10 -6.32
C ILE A 43 8.13 2.18 -7.12
N ILE A 44 8.56 0.96 -7.42
CA ILE A 44 7.76 -0.01 -8.18
C ILE A 44 6.50 -0.38 -7.39
N ILE A 45 6.65 -0.63 -6.09
CA ILE A 45 5.55 -0.95 -5.18
C ILE A 45 4.52 0.20 -5.14
N LEU A 46 4.98 1.46 -5.07
CA LEU A 46 4.10 2.63 -5.08
C LEU A 46 3.36 2.81 -6.42
N ILE A 47 4.04 2.60 -7.55
CA ILE A 47 3.41 2.66 -8.88
C ILE A 47 2.31 1.60 -9.01
N VAL A 48 2.59 0.36 -8.57
CA VAL A 48 1.60 -0.72 -8.59
C VAL A 48 0.41 -0.38 -7.69
N ALA A 49 0.65 0.13 -6.48
CA ALA A 49 -0.42 0.57 -5.58
C ALA A 49 -1.30 1.66 -6.21
N ALA A 50 -0.69 2.68 -6.82
CA ALA A 50 -1.41 3.76 -7.49
C ALA A 50 -2.20 3.26 -8.70
N ALA A 51 -1.62 2.39 -9.52
CA ALA A 51 -2.29 1.81 -10.68
C ALA A 51 -3.50 0.96 -10.29
N LEU A 52 -3.40 0.19 -9.20
CA LEU A 52 -4.51 -0.60 -8.68
C LEU A 52 -5.63 0.29 -8.10
N LEU A 53 -5.28 1.37 -7.40
CA LEU A 53 -6.26 2.34 -6.91
C LEU A 53 -7.00 3.04 -8.06
N ILE A 54 -6.25 3.58 -9.03
CA ILE A 54 -6.83 4.27 -10.18
C ILE A 54 -7.66 3.30 -11.03
N GLY A 55 -7.13 2.12 -11.32
CA GLY A 55 -7.82 1.09 -12.09
C GLY A 55 -9.10 0.61 -11.39
N GLY A 56 -9.05 0.39 -10.08
CA GLY A 56 -10.22 0.04 -9.28
C GLY A 56 -11.29 1.12 -9.30
N ILE A 57 -10.90 2.39 -9.13
CA ILE A 57 -11.81 3.55 -9.22
C ILE A 57 -12.41 3.64 -10.63
N TYR A 58 -11.60 3.53 -11.67
CA TYR A 58 -12.05 3.60 -13.05
C TYR A 58 -13.06 2.49 -13.36
N LEU A 59 -12.78 1.25 -12.97
CA LEU A 59 -13.71 0.14 -13.15
C LEU A 59 -15.00 0.35 -12.35
N TYR A 60 -14.91 0.84 -11.11
CA TYR A 60 -16.07 1.13 -10.28
C TYR A 60 -17.04 2.11 -10.95
N PHE A 61 -16.54 3.27 -11.42
CA PHE A 61 -17.37 4.31 -12.03
C PHE A 61 -17.75 4.02 -13.48
N TYR A 62 -16.78 3.61 -14.31
CA TYR A 62 -16.96 3.53 -15.77
C TYR A 62 -17.11 2.10 -16.29
N GLY A 63 -16.66 1.09 -15.54
CA GLY A 63 -16.73 -0.32 -15.92
C GLY A 63 -17.97 -1.06 -15.43
N PHE A 64 -18.46 -0.72 -14.23
CA PHE A 64 -19.65 -1.34 -13.63
C PHE A 64 -20.92 -0.47 -13.72
N GLY A 65 -20.83 0.72 -14.32
CA GLY A 65 -21.99 1.58 -14.62
C GLY A 65 -22.68 2.16 -13.38
N LEU A 66 -21.90 2.54 -12.36
CA LEU A 66 -22.38 3.29 -11.18
C LEU A 66 -22.43 4.80 -11.44
#